data_AF-A0A4U3LD44-F1
#
_entry.id   AF-A0A4U3LD44-F1
#
_cell.length_a   1.000
_cell.length_b   1.000
_cell.length_c   1.000
_cell.angle_alpha   90.00
_cell.angle_beta   90.00
_cell.angle_gamma   90.00
#
_symmetry.space_group_name_H-M   'P 1'
#
loop_
_entity.id
_entity.type
_entity.pdbx_description
1 polymer ?
#
loop_
_entity_poly.entity_id
_entity_poly.type
_entity_poly.pdbx_seq_one_letter_code
_entity_poly.pdbx_strand_id
1 'polypeptide(L)'
;MTDWDTLRALADDGNEKALERLADLADERDDVETLNELLDEGSDRAGEHLTRRAAAAKDLLELQRISDAGYDEAGDVLNRLLD
;
A
#
# COMPACT_ATOMS: atom_id res chain seq x y z
N MET A 1 -13.15 16.83 -7.18
CA MET A 1 -12.27 16.27 -8.22
C MET A 1 -10.90 16.22 -7.60
N THR A 2 -10.48 15.05 -7.12
CA THR A 2 -9.06 14.83 -6.85
C THR A 2 -8.48 14.46 -8.19
N ASP A 3 -7.66 15.33 -8.78
CA ASP A 3 -7.10 15.10 -10.10
C ASP A 3 -6.05 13.99 -9.99
N TRP A 4 -6.53 12.74 -10.11
CA TRP A 4 -5.73 11.53 -10.04
C TRP A 4 -4.56 11.59 -11.02
N ASP A 5 -4.83 12.02 -12.25
CA ASP A 5 -3.81 12.18 -13.30
C ASP A 5 -2.75 13.21 -12.90
N THR A 6 -3.14 14.30 -12.23
CA THR A 6 -2.20 15.31 -11.74
C THR A 6 -1.32 14.77 -10.63
N LEU A 7 -1.91 14.04 -9.67
CA LEU A 7 -1.15 13.39 -8.60
C LEU A 7 -0.22 12.32 -9.16
N ARG A 8 -0.66 11.56 -10.17
CA ARG A 8 0.15 10.54 -10.81
C ARG A 8 1.35 11.15 -11.53
N ALA A 9 1.14 12.20 -12.34
CA ALA A 9 2.25 12.90 -12.99
C ALA A 9 3.26 13.48 -11.99
N LEU A 10 2.81 13.97 -10.83
CA LEU A 10 3.70 14.45 -9.77
C LEU A 10 4.46 13.30 -9.11
N ALA A 11 3.80 12.19 -8.82
CA ALA A 11 4.44 11.00 -8.24
C ALA A 11 5.50 10.41 -9.19
N ASP A 12 5.19 10.35 -10.49
CA ASP A 12 6.13 9.92 -11.54
C ASP A 12 7.35 10.85 -11.65
N ASP A 13 7.20 12.14 -11.30
CA ASP A 13 8.31 13.12 -11.19
C ASP A 13 9.05 13.03 -9.83
N GLY A 14 8.70 12.05 -8.99
CA GLY A 14 9.33 11.79 -7.69
C GLY A 14 8.70 12.52 -6.50
N ASN A 15 7.47 13.04 -6.64
CA ASN A 15 6.77 13.68 -5.53
C ASN A 15 6.17 12.64 -4.59
N GLU A 16 6.87 12.33 -3.51
CA GLU A 16 6.47 11.36 -2.47
C GLU A 16 5.08 11.68 -1.89
N LYS A 17 4.75 12.95 -1.63
CA LYS A 17 3.43 13.34 -1.10
C LYS A 17 2.30 13.06 -2.09
N ALA A 18 2.59 13.18 -3.38
CA ALA A 18 1.61 12.81 -4.40
C ALA A 18 1.41 11.29 -4.40
N LEU A 19 2.47 10.51 -4.29
CA LEU A 19 2.43 9.05 -4.18
C LEU A 19 1.63 8.59 -2.95
N GLU A 20 1.88 9.17 -1.78
CA GLU A 20 1.12 8.91 -0.55
C GLU A 20 -0.37 9.25 -0.73
N ARG A 21 -0.68 10.38 -1.39
CA ARG A 21 -2.07 10.78 -1.62
C ARG A 21 -2.78 9.88 -2.62
N LEU A 22 -2.06 9.34 -3.60
CA LEU A 22 -2.58 8.30 -4.50
C LEU A 22 -2.94 7.04 -3.70
N ALA A 23 -2.09 6.62 -2.76
CA ALA A 23 -2.35 5.47 -1.91
C ALA A 23 -3.62 5.66 -1.05
N ASP A 24 -3.76 6.82 -0.39
CA ASP A 24 -4.98 7.13 0.38
C ASP A 24 -6.25 7.08 -0.49
N LEU A 25 -6.20 7.65 -1.70
CA LEU A 25 -7.34 7.67 -2.62
C LEU A 25 -7.66 6.28 -3.18
N ALA A 26 -6.65 5.44 -3.38
CA ALA A 26 -6.83 4.05 -3.79
C ALA A 26 -7.50 3.24 -2.66
N ASP A 27 -7.06 3.42 -1.40
CA ASP A 27 -7.70 2.82 -0.23
C ASP A 27 -9.16 3.29 -0.07
N GLU A 28 -9.43 4.59 -0.20
CA GLU A 28 -10.79 5.16 -0.19
C GLU A 28 -11.71 4.53 -1.26
N ARG A 29 -11.14 4.05 -2.36
CA ARG A 29 -11.86 3.40 -3.48
C ARG A 29 -11.88 1.87 -3.38
N ASP A 30 -11.28 1.30 -2.34
CA ASP A 30 -11.05 -0.14 -2.17
C ASP A 30 -10.18 -0.75 -3.30
N ASP A 31 -9.42 0.07 -4.01
CA ASP A 31 -8.62 -0.33 -5.18
C ASP A 31 -7.28 -0.97 -4.75
N VAL A 32 -7.34 -2.29 -4.54
CA VAL A 32 -6.19 -3.12 -4.13
C VAL A 32 -5.12 -3.20 -5.21
N GLU A 33 -5.52 -3.19 -6.48
CA GLU A 33 -4.59 -3.31 -7.60
C GLU A 33 -3.68 -2.07 -7.64
N THR A 34 -4.28 -0.89 -7.60
CA THR A 34 -3.52 0.38 -7.53
C THR A 34 -2.65 0.44 -6.26
N LEU A 35 -3.15 -0.01 -5.10
CA LEU A 35 -2.32 -0.04 -3.89
C LEU A 35 -1.09 -0.94 -4.05
N ASN A 36 -1.23 -2.10 -4.71
CA ASN A 36 -0.11 -2.99 -4.97
C ASN A 36 0.92 -2.35 -5.91
N GLU A 37 0.46 -1.68 -6.98
CA GLU A 37 1.35 -0.95 -7.88
C GLU A 37 2.14 0.14 -7.14
N LEU A 38 1.46 0.91 -6.28
CA LEU A 38 2.09 1.96 -5.49
C LEU A 38 3.10 1.39 -4.48
N LEU A 39 2.81 0.24 -3.87
CA LEU A 39 3.76 -0.46 -3.00
C LEU A 39 5.01 -0.90 -3.77
N ASP A 40 4.83 -1.49 -4.96
CA ASP A 40 5.94 -1.91 -5.82
C ASP A 40 6.80 -0.70 -6.29
N GLU A 41 6.21 0.49 -6.35
CA GLU A 41 6.89 1.77 -6.59
C GLU A 41 7.57 2.36 -5.34
N GLY A 42 7.42 1.73 -4.17
CA GLY A 42 8.05 2.13 -2.91
C GLY A 42 7.17 3.00 -2.01
N SER A 43 5.83 2.99 -2.18
CA SER A 43 4.92 3.72 -1.30
C SER A 43 4.71 2.99 0.02
N ASP A 44 5.35 3.48 1.08
CA ASP A 44 5.10 3.02 2.45
C ASP A 44 3.62 3.14 2.84
N ARG A 45 2.96 4.22 2.39
CA ARG A 45 1.54 4.47 2.65
C ARG A 45 0.64 3.40 2.04
N ALA A 46 0.98 2.88 0.86
CA ALA A 46 0.25 1.78 0.25
C ALA A 46 0.49 0.46 1.01
N GLY A 47 1.72 0.22 1.46
CA GLY A 47 2.08 -0.91 2.33
C GLY A 47 1.29 -0.92 3.64
N GLU A 48 1.13 0.23 4.29
CA GLU A 48 0.31 0.39 5.50
C GLU A 48 -1.16 -0.02 5.27
N HIS A 49 -1.77 0.52 4.20
CA HIS A 49 -3.16 0.24 3.86
C HIS A 49 -3.39 -1.24 3.53
N LEU A 50 -2.53 -1.82 2.68
CA LEU A 50 -2.58 -3.24 2.33
C LEU A 50 -2.40 -4.13 3.57
N THR A 51 -1.41 -3.83 4.42
CA THR A 51 -1.14 -4.58 5.65
C THR A 51 -2.34 -4.57 6.58
N ARG A 52 -2.93 -3.41 6.81
CA ARG A 52 -4.13 -3.28 7.65
C ARG A 52 -5.29 -4.09 7.11
N ARG A 53 -5.53 -4.05 5.79
CA ARG A 53 -6.61 -4.80 5.13
C ARG A 53 -6.38 -6.32 5.23
N ALA A 54 -5.17 -6.78 4.91
CA ALA A 54 -4.80 -8.18 5.00
C ALA A 54 -4.89 -8.70 6.44
N ALA A 55 -4.43 -7.92 7.42
CA ALA A 55 -4.55 -8.27 8.84
C ALA A 55 -6.02 -8.39 9.29
N ALA A 56 -6.88 -7.46 8.87
CA ALA A 56 -8.31 -7.51 9.17
C ALA A 56 -8.98 -8.75 8.54
N ALA A 57 -8.55 -9.16 7.35
CA ALA A 57 -9.00 -10.36 6.66
C ALA A 57 -8.35 -11.66 7.18
N LYS A 58 -7.30 -11.55 8.00
CA LYS A 58 -6.38 -12.66 8.35
C LYS A 58 -5.77 -13.34 7.12
N ASP A 59 -5.47 -12.56 6.09
CA ASP A 59 -4.81 -13.03 4.89
C ASP A 59 -3.29 -13.06 5.09
N LEU A 60 -2.79 -14.22 5.53
CA LEU A 60 -1.39 -14.42 5.83
C LEU A 60 -0.51 -14.44 4.57
N LEU A 61 -1.06 -14.85 3.43
CA LEU A 61 -0.33 -14.87 2.15
C LEU A 61 -0.11 -13.46 1.65
N GLU A 62 -1.14 -12.61 1.74
CA GLU A 62 -1.01 -11.21 1.36
C GLU A 62 -0.05 -10.46 2.30
N LEU A 63 -0.10 -10.69 3.61
CA LEU A 63 0.88 -10.12 4.54
C LEU A 63 2.33 -10.53 4.20
N GLN A 64 2.55 -11.80 3.83
CA GLN A 64 3.87 -12.24 3.38
C GLN A 64 4.29 -11.53 2.10
N ARG A 65 3.38 -11.41 1.11
CA ARG A 65 3.65 -10.70 -0.15
C ARG A 65 4.04 -9.24 0.10
N ILE A 66 3.29 -8.53 0.94
CA ILE A 66 3.55 -7.12 1.26
C ILE A 66 4.92 -6.98 1.93
N SER A 67 5.28 -7.90 2.84
CA SER A 67 6.61 -7.95 3.44
C SER A 67 7.71 -8.21 2.40
N ASP A 68 7.48 -9.14 1.48
CA ASP A 68 8.43 -9.49 0.41
C ASP A 68 8.61 -8.34 -0.59
N ALA A 69 7.61 -7.47 -0.75
CA ALA A 69 7.69 -6.23 -1.52
C ALA A 69 8.49 -5.13 -0.81
N GLY A 70 8.93 -5.36 0.43
CA GLY A 70 9.82 -4.47 1.18
C GLY A 70 9.16 -3.67 2.29
N TYR A 71 7.88 -3.90 2.59
CA TYR A 71 7.21 -3.26 3.73
C TYR A 71 7.33 -4.13 4.99
N ASP A 72 8.40 -3.92 5.75
CA ASP A 72 8.80 -4.76 6.89
C ASP A 72 7.70 -4.93 7.97
N GLU A 73 6.88 -3.90 8.21
CA GLU A 73 5.82 -3.97 9.23
C GLU A 73 4.76 -5.04 8.90
N ALA A 74 4.58 -5.40 7.63
CA ALA A 74 3.70 -6.52 7.26
C ALA A 74 4.21 -7.85 7.82
N GLY A 75 5.54 -8.06 7.82
CA GLY A 75 6.19 -9.23 8.39
C GLY A 75 5.99 -9.31 9.91
N ASP A 76 6.07 -8.18 10.60
CA ASP A 76 5.80 -8.10 12.05
C ASP A 76 4.34 -8.45 12.38
N VAL A 77 3.40 -7.94 11.57
CA VAL A 77 1.97 -8.24 11.71
C VAL A 77 1.68 -9.71 11.43
N LEU A 78 2.30 -10.28 10.38
CA LEU A 78 2.21 -11.70 10.06
C LEU A 78 2.68 -12.57 11.23
N ASN A 79 3.85 -12.28 11.79
CA ASN A 79 4.40 -13.01 12.93
C ASN A 79 3.44 -12.95 14.14
N ARG A 80 2.90 -11.76 14.45
CA ARG A 80 1.92 -11.60 15.55
C ARG A 80 0.65 -12.43 15.36
N LEU A 81 0.21 -12.66 14.12
CA LEU A 81 -1.00 -13.45 13.84
C LEU A 81 -0.75 -14.96 13.86
N LEU A 82 0.52 -15.39 13.79
CA LEU A 82 0.93 -16.79 13.85
C LEU A 82 1.21 -17.29 15.29
N ASP A 83 1.43 -16.36 16.22
CA ASP A 83 1.58 -16.61 17.67
C ASP A 83 0.23 -16.98 18.35
#